data_AF-A0A5R8NZG2-F1
#
_entry.id   AF-A0A5R8NZG2-F1
#
_cell.length_a   1.000
_cell.length_b   1.000
_cell.length_c   1.000
_cell.angle_alpha   90.00
_cell.angle_beta   90.00
_cell.angle_gamma   90.00
#
_symmetry.space_group_name_H-M   'P 1'
#
loop_
_entity.id
_entity.type
_entity.pdbx_description
1 polymer ?
#
loop_
_entity_poly.entity_id
_entity_poly.type
_entity_poly.pdbx_seq_one_letter_code
_entity_poly.pdbx_strand_id
1 'polypeptide(L)'
;MFALTAALSPAAALATPPTPSSVLVCLPDTPVCQEVRGAPGDFRLWFKINNAPAPVGLSFTVNGSPASGSVSTQDAGEAVEGEFRPVTPLVSGDVACLSYAGGSGEHCATAP
;
A
#
# COMPACT_ATOMS: atom_id res chain seq x y z
N MET A 1 -22.61 55.91 26.70
CA MET A 1 -23.16 54.84 25.84
C MET A 1 -21.96 54.04 25.34
N PHE A 2 -21.66 52.90 25.97
CA PHE A 2 -20.50 52.06 25.65
C PHE A 2 -21.00 50.78 24.97
N ALA A 3 -20.54 50.52 23.75
CA ALA A 3 -20.89 49.31 22.99
C ALA A 3 -19.81 48.25 23.21
N LEU A 4 -20.20 47.10 23.74
CA LEU A 4 -19.36 45.91 23.90
C LEU A 4 -19.57 45.02 22.66
N THR A 5 -18.55 44.88 21.82
CA THR A 5 -18.54 43.92 20.70
C THR A 5 -18.02 42.57 21.19
N ALA A 6 -18.91 41.58 21.30
CA ALA A 6 -18.56 40.20 21.60
C ALA A 6 -18.09 39.48 20.32
N ALA A 7 -16.83 39.04 20.30
CA ALA A 7 -16.28 38.21 19.23
C ALA A 7 -16.65 36.73 19.46
N LEU A 8 -17.43 36.15 18.56
CA LEU A 8 -17.68 34.71 18.52
C LEU A 8 -16.48 33.99 17.88
N SER A 9 -15.86 33.06 18.60
CA SER A 9 -14.89 32.11 18.05
C SER A 9 -15.63 30.85 17.55
N PRO A 10 -15.40 30.38 16.31
CA PRO A 10 -15.92 29.10 15.88
C PRO A 10 -15.08 27.95 16.44
N ALA A 11 -15.75 27.01 17.13
CA ALA A 11 -15.15 25.76 17.58
C ALA A 11 -14.77 24.90 16.37
N ALA A 12 -13.50 24.52 16.27
CA ALA A 12 -13.03 23.58 15.26
C ALA A 12 -13.56 22.17 15.58
N ALA A 13 -14.43 21.66 14.70
CA ALA A 13 -14.89 20.29 14.75
C ALA A 13 -13.72 19.34 14.43
N LEU A 14 -13.34 18.50 15.39
CA LEU A 14 -12.38 17.41 15.19
C LEU A 14 -13.03 16.38 14.27
N ALA A 15 -12.57 16.33 13.02
CA ALA A 15 -12.88 15.26 12.09
C ALA A 15 -12.13 13.99 12.55
N THR A 16 -12.88 13.02 13.08
CA THR A 16 -12.36 11.67 13.35
C THR A 16 -11.89 11.06 12.02
N PRO A 17 -10.62 10.65 11.89
CA PRO A 17 -10.16 9.99 10.68
C PRO A 17 -10.91 8.66 10.52
N PRO A 18 -11.31 8.28 9.29
CA PRO A 18 -11.86 6.95 9.05
C PRO A 18 -10.78 5.92 9.35
N THR A 19 -11.05 5.00 10.29
CA THR A 19 -10.28 3.78 10.45
C THR A 19 -10.45 2.94 9.18
N PRO A 20 -9.41 2.66 8.39
CA PRO A 20 -9.54 1.70 7.32
C PRO A 20 -9.69 0.32 7.95
N SER A 21 -10.89 -0.26 7.83
CA SER A 21 -11.13 -1.66 8.13
C SER A 21 -10.34 -2.51 7.12
N SER A 22 -9.24 -3.09 7.57
CA SER A 22 -8.36 -4.00 6.82
C SER A 22 -9.04 -5.35 6.56
N VAL A 23 -10.05 -5.37 5.70
CA VAL A 23 -10.42 -6.58 4.97
C VAL A 23 -10.09 -6.32 3.52
N LEU A 24 -8.81 -6.49 3.17
CA LEU A 24 -8.32 -6.31 1.81
C LEU A 24 -8.78 -7.50 0.97
N VAL A 25 -10.05 -7.47 0.56
CA VAL A 25 -10.57 -8.39 -0.45
C VAL A 25 -10.03 -7.90 -1.78
N CYS A 26 -9.23 -8.71 -2.46
CA CYS A 26 -9.00 -8.53 -3.89
C CYS A 26 -10.35 -8.45 -4.58
N LEU A 27 -10.79 -7.26 -5.02
CA LEU A 27 -11.98 -7.21 -5.85
C LEU A 27 -11.68 -8.00 -7.14
N PRO A 28 -12.61 -8.81 -7.63
CA PRO A 28 -12.38 -9.66 -8.81
C PRO A 28 -12.02 -8.85 -10.07
N ASP A 29 -12.45 -7.59 -10.16
CA ASP A 29 -12.14 -6.68 -11.26
C ASP A 29 -10.78 -5.96 -11.12
N THR A 30 -10.08 -6.12 -9.99
CA THR A 30 -8.74 -5.55 -9.83
C THR A 30 -7.69 -6.51 -10.40
N PRO A 31 -6.95 -6.11 -11.46
CA PRO A 31 -5.94 -6.98 -12.07
C PRO A 31 -4.78 -7.26 -11.11
N VAL A 32 -4.55 -6.35 -10.15
CA VAL A 32 -3.52 -6.48 -9.12
C VAL A 32 -4.10 -6.09 -7.77
N CYS A 33 -3.72 -6.85 -6.75
CA CYS A 33 -3.90 -6.49 -5.36
C CYS A 33 -2.56 -6.42 -4.66
N GLN A 34 -2.45 -5.52 -3.70
CA GLN A 34 -1.24 -5.31 -2.94
C GLN A 34 -1.56 -4.86 -1.52
N GLU A 35 -0.78 -5.34 -0.56
CA GLU A 35 -0.95 -5.04 0.86
C GLU A 35 0.41 -5.02 1.55
N VAL A 36 0.60 -4.10 2.50
CA VAL A 36 1.71 -4.25 3.46
C VAL A 36 1.21 -5.02 4.66
N ARG A 37 1.76 -6.21 4.87
CA ARG A 37 1.43 -7.14 5.97
C ARG A 37 2.62 -7.31 6.90
N GLY A 38 2.37 -7.86 8.09
CA GLY A 38 3.39 -8.16 9.08
C GLY A 38 3.32 -7.24 10.29
N ALA A 39 4.46 -7.02 10.93
CA ALA A 39 4.60 -6.18 12.12
C ALA A 39 5.69 -5.13 11.92
N PRO A 40 5.72 -4.04 12.72
CA PRO A 40 6.80 -3.06 12.66
C PRO A 40 8.18 -3.73 12.73
N GLY A 41 9.04 -3.47 11.74
CA GLY A 41 10.36 -4.10 11.60
C GLY A 41 10.40 -5.39 10.76
N ASP A 42 9.25 -5.98 10.43
CA ASP A 42 9.12 -7.11 9.48
C ASP A 42 7.93 -6.92 8.53
N PHE A 43 7.60 -5.67 8.22
CA PHE A 43 6.57 -5.35 7.22
C PHE A 43 7.02 -5.79 5.83
N ARG A 44 6.09 -6.35 5.07
CA ARG A 44 6.32 -6.95 3.75
C ARG A 44 5.20 -6.57 2.80
N LEU A 45 5.55 -6.36 1.54
CA LEU A 45 4.55 -6.13 0.50
C LEU A 45 4.09 -7.47 -0.06
N TRP A 46 2.87 -7.88 0.29
CA TRP A 46 2.18 -8.99 -0.36
C TRP A 46 1.49 -8.47 -1.63
N PHE A 47 1.49 -9.28 -2.69
CA PHE A 47 0.79 -8.96 -3.92
C PHE A 47 0.18 -10.19 -4.60
N LYS A 48 -0.84 -9.94 -5.40
CA LYS A 48 -1.45 -10.90 -6.33
C LYS A 48 -1.70 -10.22 -7.66
N ILE A 49 -1.20 -10.81 -8.74
CA ILE A 49 -1.39 -10.34 -10.11
C ILE A 49 -2.20 -11.41 -10.85
N ASN A 50 -3.42 -11.07 -11.27
CA ASN A 50 -4.27 -11.95 -12.07
C ASN A 50 -3.83 -11.91 -13.55
N ASN A 51 -3.79 -13.06 -14.22
CA ASN A 51 -3.35 -13.18 -15.62
C ASN A 51 -1.95 -12.62 -15.88
N ALA A 52 -1.01 -12.84 -14.94
CA ALA A 52 0.35 -12.35 -15.08
C ALA A 52 1.08 -13.07 -16.22
N PRO A 53 1.82 -12.35 -17.09
CA PRO A 53 2.69 -12.98 -18.07
C PRO A 53 3.83 -13.72 -17.36
N ALA A 54 4.03 -15.00 -17.68
CA ALA A 54 5.14 -15.80 -17.14
C ALA A 54 6.31 -15.84 -18.14
N PRO A 55 7.57 -15.52 -17.73
CA PRO A 55 7.99 -15.10 -16.39
C PRO A 55 7.62 -13.65 -16.08
N VAL A 56 7.16 -13.39 -14.85
CA VAL A 56 6.77 -12.04 -14.41
C VAL A 56 8.02 -11.24 -14.00
N GLY A 57 8.32 -10.18 -14.73
CA GLY A 57 9.40 -9.26 -14.36
C GLY A 57 8.91 -8.26 -13.33
N LEU A 58 9.36 -8.38 -12.07
CA LEU A 58 8.89 -7.52 -10.97
C LEU A 58 9.90 -6.40 -10.66
N SER A 59 9.41 -5.25 -10.23
CA SER A 59 10.20 -4.12 -9.75
C SER A 59 9.49 -3.45 -8.58
N PHE A 60 10.25 -2.98 -7.61
CA PHE A 60 9.72 -2.46 -6.36
C PHE A 60 10.32 -1.10 -6.03
N THR A 61 9.50 -0.23 -5.47
CA THR A 61 9.92 1.06 -4.91
C THR A 61 9.41 1.20 -3.48
N VAL A 62 10.16 1.94 -2.65
CA VAL A 62 9.73 2.36 -1.32
C VAL A 62 9.89 3.87 -1.25
N ASN A 63 8.81 4.59 -0.96
CA ASN A 63 8.75 6.05 -0.96
C ASN A 63 9.27 6.66 -2.27
N GLY A 64 8.95 6.03 -3.41
CA GLY A 64 9.36 6.46 -4.75
C GLY A 64 10.82 6.15 -5.13
N SER A 65 11.60 5.52 -4.24
CA SER A 65 12.98 5.10 -4.52
C SER A 65 13.04 3.61 -4.84
N PRO A 66 13.83 3.17 -5.84
CA PRO A 66 14.02 1.74 -6.12
C PRO A 66 14.46 0.97 -4.88
N ALA A 67 13.75 -0.12 -4.57
CA ALA A 67 14.00 -0.93 -3.40
C ALA A 67 14.52 -2.31 -3.82
N SER A 68 15.64 -2.72 -3.24
CA SER A 68 16.16 -4.08 -3.35
C SER A 68 15.69 -4.93 -2.18
N GLY A 69 15.61 -6.24 -2.38
CA GLY A 69 15.07 -7.16 -1.39
C GLY A 69 15.03 -8.59 -1.89
N SER A 70 14.44 -9.46 -1.08
CA SER A 70 14.05 -10.79 -1.51
C SER A 70 12.61 -10.76 -1.99
N VAL A 71 12.34 -11.42 -3.10
CA VAL A 71 10.98 -11.68 -3.58
C VAL A 71 10.75 -13.18 -3.64
N SER A 72 9.60 -13.61 -3.13
CA SER A 72 9.12 -14.99 -3.25
C SER A 72 7.83 -14.97 -4.04
N THR A 73 7.74 -15.77 -5.10
CA THR A 73 6.54 -15.87 -5.95
C THR A 73 6.10 -17.31 -6.07
N GLN A 74 4.79 -17.51 -6.22
CA GLN A 74 4.17 -18.80 -6.47
C GLN A 74 3.00 -18.63 -7.43
N ASP A 75 2.81 -19.62 -8.30
CA ASP A 75 1.65 -19.67 -9.19
C ASP A 75 0.40 -20.11 -8.40
N ALA A 76 -0.68 -19.36 -8.55
CA ALA A 76 -1.97 -19.56 -7.90
C ALA A 76 -3.08 -19.59 -8.95
N GLY A 77 -3.15 -20.69 -9.70
CA GLY A 77 -4.04 -20.82 -10.85
C GLY A 77 -3.56 -19.94 -12.02
N GLU A 78 -4.39 -19.00 -12.46
CA GLU A 78 -4.03 -18.00 -13.48
C GLU A 78 -3.42 -16.73 -12.87
N ALA A 79 -3.22 -16.69 -11.56
CA ALA A 79 -2.61 -15.58 -10.86
C ALA A 79 -1.20 -15.93 -10.38
N VAL A 80 -0.35 -14.92 -10.22
CA VAL A 80 0.90 -15.03 -9.48
C VAL A 80 0.73 -14.30 -8.16
N GLU A 81 1.00 -15.00 -7.07
CA GLU A 81 1.04 -14.42 -5.72
C GLU A 81 2.49 -14.31 -5.28
N GLY A 82 2.81 -13.27 -4.52
CA GLY A 82 4.15 -13.12 -4.01
C GLY A 82 4.26 -12.17 -2.83
N GLU A 83 5.44 -12.20 -2.24
CA GLU A 83 5.81 -11.35 -1.13
C GLU A 83 7.18 -10.76 -1.40
N PHE A 84 7.26 -9.43 -1.31
CA PHE A 84 8.49 -8.68 -1.35
C PHE A 84 8.88 -8.24 0.06
N ARG A 85 10.12 -8.60 0.44
CA ARG A 85 10.75 -8.17 1.67
C ARG A 85 11.97 -7.30 1.32
N PRO A 86 11.88 -5.97 1.51
CA PRO A 86 13.00 -5.09 1.23
C PRO A 86 14.15 -5.32 2.21
N VAL A 87 15.38 -5.05 1.76
CA VAL A 87 16.59 -5.12 2.62
C VAL A 87 16.49 -4.13 3.77
N THR A 88 16.07 -2.91 3.48
CA THR A 88 15.73 -1.91 4.49
C THR A 88 14.31 -2.20 4.98
N PRO A 89 14.10 -2.50 6.28
CA PRO A 89 12.77 -2.78 6.80
C PRO A 89 11.84 -1.59 6.60
N LEU A 90 10.59 -1.85 6.18
CA LEU A 90 9.57 -0.81 6.12
C LEU A 90 9.19 -0.39 7.54
N VAL A 91 8.90 0.91 7.71
CA VAL A 91 8.31 1.47 8.93
C VAL A 91 6.89 1.96 8.65
N SER A 92 6.10 2.17 9.71
CA SER A 92 4.73 2.69 9.59
C SER A 92 4.71 4.00 8.80
N GLY A 93 3.81 4.09 7.82
CA GLY A 93 3.70 5.21 6.89
C GLY A 93 4.54 5.11 5.62
N ASP A 94 5.48 4.15 5.51
CA ASP A 94 6.19 3.91 4.25
C ASP A 94 5.23 3.42 3.17
N VAL A 95 5.43 3.90 1.95
CA VAL A 95 4.67 3.48 0.77
C VAL A 95 5.52 2.53 -0.05
N ALA A 96 5.13 1.26 -0.12
CA ALA A 96 5.77 0.26 -0.96
C ALA A 96 4.94 0.07 -2.24
N CYS A 97 5.59 0.21 -3.40
CA CYS A 97 4.95 0.02 -4.70
C CYS A 97 5.57 -1.14 -5.48
N LEU A 98 4.73 -1.79 -6.27
CA LEU A 98 5.07 -2.84 -7.22
C LEU A 98 4.76 -2.37 -8.64
N SER A 99 5.67 -2.63 -9.56
CA SER A 99 5.42 -2.65 -11.00
C SER A 99 5.86 -3.98 -11.59
N TYR A 100 5.23 -4.39 -12.68
CA TYR A 100 5.57 -5.63 -13.36
C TYR A 100 5.54 -5.48 -14.87
N ALA A 101 6.37 -6.26 -15.57
CA ALA A 101 6.47 -6.27 -17.02
C ALA A 101 5.13 -6.69 -17.64
N GLY A 102 4.61 -5.90 -18.57
CA GLY A 102 3.29 -6.09 -19.20
C GLY A 102 2.13 -5.52 -18.39
N GLY A 103 2.37 -5.07 -17.15
CA GLY A 103 1.40 -4.34 -16.34
C GLY A 103 1.40 -2.83 -16.62
N SER A 104 0.29 -2.17 -16.30
CA SER A 104 0.18 -0.72 -16.37
C SER A 104 0.29 -0.08 -14.99
N GLY A 105 1.31 0.76 -14.80
CA GLY A 105 1.46 1.61 -13.62
C GLY A 105 2.13 0.96 -12.40
N GLU A 106 2.12 1.72 -11.30
CA GLU A 106 2.58 1.29 -9.98
C GLU A 106 1.39 0.93 -9.10
N HIS A 107 1.52 -0.17 -8.37
CA HIS A 107 0.54 -0.68 -7.42
C HIS A 107 1.10 -0.54 -6.01
N CYS A 108 0.62 0.45 -5.28
CA CYS A 108 1.18 0.85 -3.99
C CYS A 108 0.30 0.42 -2.81
N ALA A 109 0.95 0.12 -1.68
CA ALA A 109 0.33 -0.03 -0.38
C ALA A 109 1.16 0.67 0.70
N THR A 110 0.49 1.16 1.73
CA THR A 110 1.13 1.87 2.85
C THR A 110 1.28 0.93 4.04
N ALA A 111 2.45 0.95 4.68
CA ALA A 111 2.68 0.27 5.93
C ALA A 111 1.78 0.84 7.05
N PRO A 112 1.05 0.00 7.80
CA PRO A 112 0.11 0.44 8.82
C PRO A 112 0.79 1.08 10.04
#